data_AF-A0A537XPA2-F1
#
_entry.id   AF-A0A537XPA2-F1
#
_cell.length_a   1.000
_cell.length_b   1.000
_cell.length_c   1.000
_cell.angle_alpha   90.00
_cell.angle_beta   90.00
_cell.angle_gamma   90.00
#
_symmetry.space_group_name_H-M   'P 1'
#
loop_
_entity.id
_entity.type
_entity.pdbx_description
1 polymer ?
#
loop_
_entity_poly.entity_id
_entity_poly.type
_entity_poly.pdbx_seq_one_letter_code
_entity_poly.pdbx_strand_id
1 'polypeptide(L)'
;MYYFNITPELTGPAGEGLISSSHWTPHDQDTPGLRRYREVVTKYYPKIDHTAWTVTSFVGANLFADTLKKLGLNVTRQRLKDALDSTTDYDLGLGTKVSFRPGQHHANTNVHLVQLMREGDKLAWKSLGYEERDTTYDK
;
A
#
# COMPACT_ATOMS: atom_id res chain seq x y z
N MET A 1 1.35 -8.02 -10.42
CA MET A 1 2.79 -7.75 -10.27
C MET A 1 3.35 -8.66 -9.16
N TYR A 2 3.32 -9.98 -9.36
CA TYR A 2 3.85 -10.98 -8.42
C TYR A 2 5.39 -10.93 -8.33
N TYR A 3 6.04 -10.47 -9.40
CA TYR A 3 7.48 -10.48 -9.56
C TYR A 3 8.24 -9.67 -8.53
N PHE A 4 7.73 -8.51 -8.10
CA PHE A 4 8.47 -7.61 -7.20
C PHE A 4 8.95 -8.31 -5.92
N ASN A 5 8.10 -9.13 -5.28
CA ASN A 5 8.50 -9.80 -4.02
C ASN A 5 9.43 -10.99 -4.22
N ILE A 6 9.40 -11.63 -5.40
CA ILE A 6 10.24 -12.80 -5.72
C ILE A 6 11.52 -12.43 -6.48
N THR A 7 11.64 -11.19 -6.98
CA THR A 7 12.85 -10.70 -7.66
C THR A 7 14.14 -10.96 -6.87
N PRO A 8 14.21 -10.73 -5.54
CA PRO A 8 15.43 -11.03 -4.78
C PRO A 8 15.85 -12.51 -4.89
N GLU A 9 14.89 -13.42 -4.86
CA GLU A 9 15.13 -14.87 -4.92
C GLU A 9 15.54 -15.32 -6.34
N LEU A 10 14.92 -14.73 -7.36
CA LEU A 10 15.19 -15.07 -8.76
C LEU A 10 16.54 -14.55 -9.25
N THR A 11 16.97 -13.38 -8.79
CA THR A 11 18.22 -12.75 -9.24
C THR A 11 19.44 -13.24 -8.47
N GLY A 12 19.25 -13.76 -7.25
CA GLY A 12 20.36 -14.12 -6.37
C GLY A 12 21.31 -12.92 -6.15
N PRO A 13 22.60 -13.16 -5.85
CA PRO A 13 23.57 -12.08 -5.61
C PRO A 13 23.73 -11.09 -6.78
N ALA A 14 23.41 -11.49 -8.02
CA ALA A 14 23.52 -10.63 -9.19
C ALA A 14 22.45 -9.51 -9.23
N GLY A 15 21.41 -9.61 -8.41
CA GLY A 15 20.39 -8.57 -8.27
C GLY A 15 20.81 -7.40 -7.38
N GLU A 16 21.94 -7.48 -6.68
CA GLU A 16 22.40 -6.41 -5.79
C GLU A 16 22.61 -5.12 -6.58
N GLY A 17 22.03 -4.02 -6.08
CA GLY A 17 22.09 -2.71 -6.71
C GLY A 17 20.96 -2.41 -7.71
N LEU A 18 20.10 -3.39 -8.04
CA LEU A 18 18.97 -3.17 -8.94
C LEU A 18 17.97 -2.18 -8.35
N ILE A 19 17.61 -1.16 -9.14
CA ILE A 19 16.66 -0.11 -8.77
C ILE A 19 15.31 -0.38 -9.44
N SER A 20 14.23 -0.18 -8.70
CA SER A 20 12.85 -0.27 -9.21
C SER A 20 11.98 0.83 -8.64
N SER A 21 10.81 1.03 -9.24
CA SER A 21 9.77 1.91 -8.72
C SER A 21 8.62 1.09 -8.13
N SER A 22 8.08 1.57 -7.02
CA SER A 22 6.91 1.01 -6.34
C SER A 22 5.89 2.11 -6.08
N HIS A 23 4.62 1.81 -6.29
CA HIS A 23 3.50 2.72 -5.99
C HIS A 23 3.05 2.63 -4.52
N TRP A 24 3.68 1.76 -3.72
CA TRP A 24 3.49 1.64 -2.28
C TRP A 24 4.82 1.65 -1.55
N THR A 25 4.79 2.14 -0.31
CA THR A 25 5.95 2.15 0.57
C THR A 25 6.45 0.72 0.80
N PRO A 26 7.76 0.45 0.63
CA PRO A 26 8.35 -0.83 0.98
C PRO A 26 8.06 -1.18 2.44
N HIS A 27 7.81 -2.45 2.74
CA HIS A 27 7.57 -2.92 4.11
C HIS A 27 8.89 -3.17 4.86
N ASP A 28 9.83 -2.23 4.78
CA ASP A 28 11.16 -2.34 5.38
C ASP A 28 11.22 -1.81 6.83
N GLN A 29 10.11 -1.25 7.35
CA GLN A 29 9.97 -0.74 8.72
C GLN A 29 8.91 -1.51 9.53
N ASP A 30 9.17 -1.78 10.81
CA ASP A 30 8.21 -2.41 11.72
C ASP A 30 7.27 -1.37 12.38
N THR A 31 6.19 -1.01 11.69
CA THR A 31 5.19 -0.06 12.20
C THR A 31 4.06 -0.74 12.99
N PRO A 32 3.40 -0.04 13.93
CA PRO A 32 2.19 -0.57 14.58
C PRO A 32 1.10 -1.02 13.60
N GLY A 33 0.91 -0.27 12.51
CA GLY A 33 -0.03 -0.63 11.44
C GLY A 33 0.34 -1.93 10.75
N LEU A 34 1.64 -2.12 10.43
CA LEU A 34 2.13 -3.35 9.81
C LEU A 34 1.99 -4.56 10.73
N ARG A 35 2.26 -4.40 12.03
CA ARG A 35 2.01 -5.45 13.04
C ARG A 35 0.54 -5.83 13.09
N ARG A 36 -0.37 -4.84 13.12
CA ARG A 36 -1.81 -5.08 13.13
C ARG A 36 -2.29 -5.81 11.87
N TYR A 37 -1.83 -5.36 10.70
CA TYR A 37 -2.11 -6.02 9.44
C TYR A 37 -1.66 -7.49 9.46
N ARG A 38 -0.40 -7.76 9.85
CA ARG A 38 0.15 -9.12 9.92
C ARG A 38 -0.66 -9.99 10.88
N GLU A 39 -0.91 -9.52 12.09
CA GLU A 39 -1.70 -10.23 13.09
C GLU A 39 -3.08 -10.65 12.55
N VAL A 40 -3.84 -9.71 11.95
CA VAL A 40 -5.18 -9.99 11.43
C VAL A 40 -5.12 -10.94 10.24
N VAL A 41 -4.25 -10.65 9.28
CA VAL A 41 -4.20 -11.39 8.03
C VAL A 41 -3.67 -12.81 8.25
N THR A 42 -2.63 -13.01 9.07
CA THR A 42 -2.13 -14.34 9.43
C THR A 42 -3.17 -15.13 10.22
N LYS A 43 -3.97 -14.49 11.08
CA LYS A 43 -5.04 -15.17 11.84
C LYS A 43 -6.07 -15.84 10.91
N TYR A 44 -6.48 -15.16 9.83
CA TYR A 44 -7.50 -15.68 8.92
C TYR A 44 -6.91 -16.44 7.72
N TYR A 45 -5.69 -16.09 7.30
CA TYR A 45 -5.00 -16.66 6.14
C TYR A 45 -3.54 -16.98 6.51
N PRO A 46 -3.28 -18.03 7.30
CA PRO A 46 -1.95 -18.31 7.87
C PRO A 46 -0.87 -18.67 6.83
N LYS A 47 -1.27 -18.99 5.60
CA LYS A 47 -0.38 -19.37 4.50
C LYS A 47 -0.24 -18.27 3.44
N ILE A 48 -0.76 -17.07 3.69
CA ILE A 48 -0.72 -15.98 2.71
C ILE A 48 0.66 -15.32 2.71
N ASP A 49 1.13 -15.00 1.51
CA ASP A 49 2.32 -14.18 1.36
C ASP A 49 1.99 -12.73 1.67
N HIS A 50 2.68 -12.16 2.66
CA HIS A 50 2.54 -10.76 3.05
C HIS A 50 3.24 -9.85 2.03
N THR A 51 2.51 -9.53 0.98
CA THR A 51 2.95 -8.71 -0.16
C THR A 51 2.37 -7.31 -0.09
N ALA A 52 2.96 -6.36 -0.83
CA ALA A 52 2.37 -5.03 -1.03
C ALA A 52 0.90 -5.11 -1.47
N TRP A 53 0.54 -6.06 -2.34
CA TRP A 53 -0.85 -6.28 -2.77
C TRP A 53 -1.78 -6.62 -1.62
N THR A 54 -1.39 -7.55 -0.76
CA THR A 54 -2.21 -7.92 0.40
C THR A 54 -2.35 -6.78 1.39
N VAL A 55 -1.34 -5.93 1.54
CA VAL A 55 -1.42 -4.71 2.36
C VAL A 55 -2.37 -3.70 1.73
N THR A 56 -2.27 -3.43 0.43
CA THR A 56 -3.19 -2.55 -0.30
C THR A 56 -4.64 -3.04 -0.20
N SER A 57 -4.86 -4.35 -0.37
CA SER A 57 -6.19 -4.93 -0.21
C SER A 57 -6.73 -4.77 1.21
N PHE A 58 -5.88 -4.89 2.23
CA PHE A 58 -6.27 -4.64 3.61
C PHE A 58 -6.66 -3.18 3.85
N VAL A 59 -5.89 -2.22 3.32
CA VAL A 59 -6.24 -0.79 3.39
C VAL A 59 -7.59 -0.52 2.72
N GLY A 60 -7.78 -1.00 1.48
CA GLY A 60 -9.02 -0.82 0.74
C GLY A 60 -10.23 -1.45 1.43
N ALA A 61 -10.07 -2.65 2.00
CA ALA A 61 -11.16 -3.33 2.72
C ALA A 61 -11.57 -2.58 3.99
N ASN A 62 -10.61 -2.06 4.76
CA ASN A 62 -10.91 -1.27 5.96
C ASN A 62 -11.57 0.07 5.59
N LEU A 63 -11.06 0.77 4.57
CA LEU A 63 -11.68 2.01 4.07
C LEU A 63 -13.13 1.79 3.64
N PHE A 64 -13.38 0.71 2.90
CA PHE A 64 -14.71 0.33 2.47
C PHE A 64 -15.62 0.01 3.66
N ALA A 65 -15.16 -0.81 4.60
CA ALA A 65 -15.92 -1.18 5.78
C ALA A 65 -16.25 0.04 6.65
N ASP A 66 -15.29 0.94 6.86
CA ASP A 66 -15.49 2.15 7.65
C ASP A 66 -16.45 3.13 6.96
N THR A 67 -16.38 3.24 5.63
CA THR A 67 -17.35 4.01 4.85
C THR A 67 -18.76 3.45 4.97
N LEU A 68 -18.93 2.13 4.89
CA LEU A 68 -20.22 1.49 5.10
C LEU A 68 -20.76 1.72 6.51
N LYS A 69 -19.92 1.61 7.55
CA LYS A 69 -20.32 1.91 8.93
C LYS A 69 -20.80 3.36 9.07
N LYS A 70 -20.11 4.32 8.45
CA LYS A 70 -20.49 5.75 8.46
C LYS A 70 -21.86 5.98 7.80
N LEU A 71 -22.19 5.23 6.75
CA LEU A 71 -23.47 5.36 6.03
C LEU A 71 -24.65 4.70 6.75
N GLY A 72 -24.39 3.73 7.64
CA GLY A 72 -25.42 3.00 8.37
C GLY A 72 -26.35 2.23 7.43
N LEU A 73 -27.66 2.28 7.68
CA LEU A 73 -28.66 1.60 6.84
C LEU A 73 -28.95 2.34 5.52
N ASN A 74 -28.46 3.58 5.36
CA ASN A 74 -28.74 4.42 4.21
C ASN A 74 -27.69 4.22 3.10
N VAL A 75 -27.40 2.96 2.75
CA VAL A 75 -26.41 2.61 1.72
C VAL A 75 -27.09 2.51 0.37
N THR A 76 -26.66 3.37 -0.55
CA THR A 76 -26.93 3.25 -1.99
C THR A 76 -25.62 3.38 -2.75
N ARG A 77 -25.56 2.94 -4.01
CA ARG A 77 -24.36 3.10 -4.85
C ARG A 77 -23.89 4.55 -4.90
N GLN A 78 -24.82 5.50 -5.06
CA GLN A 78 -24.51 6.93 -5.11
C GLN A 78 -23.93 7.43 -3.78
N ARG A 79 -24.58 7.10 -2.65
CA ARG A 79 -24.11 7.55 -1.33
C ARG A 79 -22.77 6.95 -0.93
N LEU A 80 -22.53 5.69 -1.31
CA LEU A 80 -21.24 5.04 -1.13
C LEU A 80 -20.14 5.73 -1.93
N LYS A 81 -20.38 5.99 -3.21
CA LYS A 81 -19.45 6.74 -4.07
C LYS A 81 -19.17 8.12 -3.46
N ASP A 82 -20.20 8.89 -3.13
CA ASP A 82 -20.01 10.26 -2.64
C ASP A 82 -19.31 10.30 -1.28
N ALA A 83 -19.54 9.30 -0.42
CA ALA A 83 -18.77 9.16 0.81
C ALA A 83 -17.30 8.81 0.56
N LEU A 84 -17.02 7.87 -0.37
CA LEU A 84 -15.65 7.55 -0.76
C LEU A 84 -14.93 8.76 -1.39
N ASP A 85 -15.60 9.54 -2.23
CA ASP A 85 -15.06 10.77 -2.84
C ASP A 85 -14.76 11.87 -1.82
N SER A 86 -15.25 11.74 -0.59
CA SER A 86 -14.92 12.65 0.52
C SER A 86 -13.75 12.18 1.37
N THR A 87 -13.12 11.06 1.00
CA THR A 87 -11.98 10.50 1.74
C THR A 87 -10.74 11.37 1.56
N THR A 88 -10.25 11.92 2.66
CA THR A 88 -9.01 12.70 2.70
C THR A 88 -8.09 12.10 3.76
N ASP A 89 -6.83 11.88 3.39
CA ASP A 89 -5.74 11.44 4.26
C ASP A 89 -6.07 10.20 5.11
N TYR A 90 -6.79 9.23 4.54
CA TYR A 90 -7.09 7.97 5.23
C TYR A 90 -5.78 7.19 5.47
N ASP A 91 -5.52 6.85 6.73
CA ASP A 91 -4.25 6.28 7.16
C ASP A 91 -4.47 5.15 8.18
N LEU A 92 -3.85 4.00 7.91
CA LEU A 92 -3.80 2.85 8.81
C LEU A 92 -2.38 2.57 9.34
N GLY A 93 -1.43 3.47 9.10
CA GLY A 93 -0.02 3.30 9.45
C GLY A 93 0.68 2.25 8.58
N LEU A 94 0.20 2.06 7.34
CA LEU A 94 0.68 1.05 6.39
C LEU A 94 1.46 1.65 5.20
N GLY A 95 1.97 2.87 5.37
CA GLY A 95 2.69 3.61 4.35
C GLY A 95 1.86 4.76 3.82
N THR A 96 1.43 4.68 2.56
CA THR A 96 0.81 5.81 1.89
C THR A 96 -0.62 6.08 2.39
N LYS A 97 -0.88 7.37 2.68
CA LYS A 97 -2.24 7.87 2.95
C LYS A 97 -3.08 7.85 1.67
N VAL A 98 -4.36 7.56 1.82
CA VAL A 98 -5.31 7.44 0.71
C VAL A 98 -6.26 8.63 0.70
N SER A 99 -6.37 9.26 -0.47
CA SER A 99 -7.34 10.33 -0.73
C SER A 99 -8.08 10.07 -2.04
N PHE A 100 -9.37 10.42 -2.08
CA PHE A 100 -10.20 10.41 -3.28
C PHE A 100 -10.92 11.74 -3.41
N ARG A 101 -11.28 12.11 -4.64
CA ARG A 101 -12.06 13.32 -4.95
C ARG A 101 -12.97 13.07 -6.14
N PRO A 102 -14.06 13.84 -6.32
CA PRO A 102 -14.86 13.75 -7.53
C PRO A 102 -13.98 13.91 -8.79
N GLY A 103 -13.98 12.90 -9.66
CA GLY A 103 -13.17 12.90 -10.89
C GLY A 103 -11.73 12.41 -10.71
N GLN A 104 -11.25 12.24 -9.47
CA GLN A 104 -9.92 11.69 -9.16
C GLN A 104 -10.08 10.47 -8.24
N HIS A 105 -10.27 9.31 -8.86
CA HIS A 105 -10.44 8.03 -8.13
C HIS A 105 -9.15 7.21 -8.08
N HIS A 106 -7.99 7.86 -8.24
CA HIS A 106 -6.68 7.24 -8.02
C HIS A 106 -6.20 7.63 -6.61
N ALA A 107 -6.23 6.65 -5.71
CA ALA A 107 -6.03 6.81 -4.26
C ALA A 107 -4.72 7.49 -3.84
N ASN A 108 -3.68 7.26 -4.64
CA ASN A 108 -2.31 7.67 -4.39
C ASN A 108 -1.61 7.79 -5.75
N THR A 109 -0.77 8.82 -5.91
CA THR A 109 0.07 9.04 -7.08
C THR A 109 1.57 9.04 -6.75
N ASN A 110 1.93 8.75 -5.50
CA ASN A 110 3.30 8.67 -5.04
C ASN A 110 4.05 7.50 -5.67
N VAL A 111 5.31 7.75 -5.99
CA VAL A 111 6.24 6.74 -6.49
C VAL A 111 7.43 6.68 -5.53
N HIS A 112 7.66 5.48 -5.01
CA HIS A 112 8.81 5.15 -4.16
C HIS A 112 9.89 4.53 -5.02
N LEU A 113 11.13 5.02 -4.90
CA LEU A 113 12.28 4.33 -5.46
C LEU A 113 12.81 3.33 -4.45
N VAL A 114 13.12 2.15 -4.94
CA VAL A 114 13.66 1.06 -4.13
C VAL A 114 14.92 0.51 -4.77
N GLN A 115 15.79 -0.03 -3.93
CA GLN A 115 16.95 -0.76 -4.39
C GLN A 115 17.03 -2.12 -3.70
N LEU A 116 17.42 -3.15 -4.45
CA LEU A 116 17.84 -4.42 -3.87
C LEU A 116 19.20 -4.22 -3.19
N MET A 117 19.19 -4.25 -1.87
CA MET A 117 20.38 -4.16 -1.04
C MET A 117 20.58 -5.46 -0.28
N ARG A 118 21.84 -5.75 0.05
CA ARG A 118 22.19 -6.90 0.89
C ARG A 118 21.76 -6.66 2.34
N GLU A 119 21.01 -7.62 2.88
CA GLU A 119 20.60 -7.69 4.28
C GLU A 119 20.95 -9.07 4.82
N GLY A 120 22.13 -9.16 5.44
CA GLY A 120 22.75 -10.44 5.80
C GLY A 120 23.03 -11.28 4.55
N ASP A 121 22.51 -12.51 4.54
CA ASP A 121 22.71 -13.46 3.43
C ASP A 121 21.67 -13.33 2.31
N LYS A 122 20.75 -12.35 2.40
CA LYS A 122 19.66 -12.17 1.44
C LYS A 122 19.68 -10.79 0.81
N LEU A 123 19.02 -10.66 -0.34
CA LEU A 123 18.67 -9.36 -0.90
C LEU A 123 17.28 -8.96 -0.42
N ALA A 124 17.12 -7.69 -0.07
CA ALA A 124 15.85 -7.10 0.32
C ALA A 124 15.67 -5.74 -0.37
N TRP A 125 14.42 -5.42 -0.70
CA TRP A 125 14.08 -4.08 -1.17
C TRP A 125 14.19 -3.08 -0.03
N LYS A 126 15.02 -2.05 -0.21
CA LYS A 126 15.15 -0.92 0.70
C LYS A 126 14.68 0.35 0.00
N SER A 127 13.95 1.18 0.73
CA SER A 127 13.54 2.49 0.24
C SER A 127 14.76 3.39 0.02
N LEU A 128 14.84 4.03 -1.16
CA LEU A 128 15.81 5.09 -1.45
C LEU A 128 15.25 6.50 -1.13
N GLY A 129 14.02 6.56 -0.62
CA GLY A 129 13.25 7.79 -0.50
C GLY A 129 12.06 7.82 -1.45
N TYR A 130 11.26 8.88 -1.36
CA TYR A 130 10.12 9.09 -2.24
C TYR A 130 10.07 10.55 -2.67
N GLU A 131 9.58 10.78 -3.88
CA GLU A 131 9.22 12.11 -4.36
C GLU A 131 7.69 12.21 -4.26
N GLU A 132 7.22 13.11 -3.41
CA GLU A 132 5.80 13.44 -3.31
C GLU A 132 5.44 14.19 -4.59
N ARG A 133 4.58 13.61 -5.42
CA ARG A 133 4.19 14.28 -6.66
C ARG A 133 3.30 15.46 -6.30
N ASP A 134 3.73 16.68 -6.61
CA ASP A 134 2.93 17.87 -6.35
C ASP A 134 1.67 17.86 -7.22
N THR A 135 0.53 17.51 -6.62
CA THR A 135 -0.77 17.44 -7.30
C THR A 135 -1.44 18.81 -7.41
N THR A 136 -0.77 19.92 -7.06
CA THR A 136 -1.36 21.27 -7.20
C THR A 136 -1.64 21.68 -8.65
N TYR A 137 -1.09 20.96 -9.63
CA TYR A 137 -1.24 21.25 -11.06
C TYR A 137 -2.33 20.44 -11.79
N ASP A 138 -2.99 19.48 -11.15
CA ASP A 138 -4.07 18.68 -11.76
C ASP A 138 -5.46 19.31 -11.51
N LYS A 139 -5.63 20.58 -11.90
CA LYS A 139 -6.94 21.27 -11.91
C LYS A 139 -7.61 21.22 -13.27
#